data_AF-A0A7E5WWG5-F1
#
_entry.id   AF-A0A7E5WWG5-F1
#
_cell.length_a   1.000
_cell.length_b   1.000
_cell.length_c   1.000
_cell.angle_alpha   90.00
_cell.angle_beta   90.00
_cell.angle_gamma   90.00
#
_symmetry.space_group_name_H-M   'P 1'
#
loop_
_entity.id
_entity.type
_entity.pdbx_description
1 polymer ?
#
loop_
_entity_poly.entity_id
_entity_poly.type
_entity_poly.pdbx_seq_one_letter_code
_entity_poly.pdbx_strand_id
1 'polypeptide(L)'
;MATDNALNSQRVFKKSSPNNKLTLYLASRDLVVENGSIDRIQGVLHVEPEYLENKKLYGQVTLTFRYGREDEEVMGLKFCNEAIMSLAQIWPLHCNHDREPNTPLQVNC
;
A
#
# COMPACT_ATOMS: atom_id res chain seq x y z
N MET A 1 -19.76 -12.13 -19.60
CA MET A 1 -18.97 -11.14 -20.36
C MET A 1 -19.17 -9.79 -19.69
N ALA A 2 -18.41 -9.51 -18.63
CA ALA A 2 -18.54 -8.29 -17.84
C ALA A 2 -17.59 -7.23 -18.40
N THR A 3 -18.14 -6.38 -19.26
CA THR A 3 -17.75 -4.99 -19.55
C THR A 3 -16.30 -4.57 -19.28
N ASP A 4 -15.48 -4.59 -20.34
CA ASP A 4 -14.16 -3.92 -20.47
C ASP A 4 -14.23 -2.37 -20.41
N ASN A 5 -15.34 -1.79 -19.93
CA ASN A 5 -15.60 -0.33 -19.98
C ASN A 5 -15.31 0.42 -18.67
N ALA A 6 -14.91 -0.27 -17.59
CA ALA A 6 -14.62 0.37 -16.30
C ALA A 6 -13.18 0.91 -16.16
N LEU A 7 -12.30 0.62 -17.13
CA LEU A 7 -10.88 0.98 -17.07
C LEU A 7 -10.57 2.43 -17.47
N ASN A 8 -11.49 3.12 -18.14
CA ASN A 8 -11.18 4.41 -18.78
C ASN A 8 -11.42 5.65 -17.89
N SER A 9 -11.74 5.48 -16.61
CA SER A 9 -11.91 6.61 -15.67
C SER A 9 -11.73 6.26 -14.18
N GLN A 10 -10.98 5.20 -13.86
CA GLN A 10 -10.69 4.91 -12.44
C GLN A 10 -9.69 5.92 -11.91
N ARG A 11 -10.15 6.76 -10.96
CA ARG A 11 -9.31 7.69 -10.21
C ARG A 11 -8.29 6.89 -9.40
N VAL A 12 -7.02 7.00 -9.75
CA VAL A 12 -5.91 6.39 -8.99
C VAL A 12 -5.41 7.37 -7.93
N PHE A 13 -5.14 6.86 -6.73
CA PHE A 13 -4.50 7.63 -5.67
C PHE A 13 -3.00 7.45 -5.74
N LYS A 14 -2.24 8.54 -5.68
CA LYS A 14 -0.78 8.47 -5.68
C LYS A 14 -0.17 9.20 -4.50
N LYS A 15 0.93 8.67 -3.96
CA LYS A 15 1.74 9.33 -2.95
C LYS A 15 3.22 9.09 -3.26
N SER A 16 3.97 10.18 -3.41
CA SER A 16 5.41 10.14 -3.65
C SER A 16 6.18 10.38 -2.36
N SER A 17 7.35 9.79 -2.24
CA SER A 17 8.32 10.11 -1.20
C SER A 17 8.80 11.56 -1.33
N PRO A 18 9.29 12.20 -0.24
CA PRO A 18 9.76 13.59 -0.30
C PRO A 18 10.86 13.86 -1.33
N ASN A 19 11.67 12.84 -1.66
CA ASN A 19 12.72 12.91 -2.67
C ASN A 19 12.25 12.46 -4.08
N ASN A 20 10.97 12.14 -4.25
CA ASN A 20 10.33 11.66 -5.48
C ASN A 20 10.89 10.35 -6.06
N LYS A 21 11.76 9.63 -5.34
CA LYS A 21 12.38 8.37 -5.80
C LYS A 21 11.49 7.14 -5.69
N LEU A 22 10.40 7.24 -4.92
CA LEU A 22 9.44 6.17 -4.66
C LEU A 22 8.03 6.76 -4.75
N THR A 23 7.17 6.16 -5.58
CA THR A 23 5.75 6.56 -5.68
C THR A 23 4.85 5.34 -5.56
N LEU A 24 3.91 5.40 -4.62
CA LEU A 24 2.85 4.41 -4.45
C LEU A 24 1.61 4.86 -5.20
N TYR A 25 1.03 3.94 -5.98
CA TYR A 25 -0.27 4.09 -6.64
C TYR A 25 -1.24 3.07 -6.04
N LEU A 26 -2.44 3.50 -5.66
CA LEU A 26 -3.51 2.66 -5.13
C LEU A 26 -4.79 2.83 -5.95
N ALA A 27 -5.49 1.71 -6.17
CA ALA A 27 -6.80 1.70 -6.82
C ALA A 27 -7.88 2.37 -5.93
N SER A 28 -7.83 2.10 -4.62
CA SER A 28 -8.78 2.61 -3.63
C SER A 28 -8.05 2.93 -2.32
N ARG A 29 -8.61 3.83 -1.53
CA ARG A 29 -8.21 4.08 -0.12
C ARG A 29 -9.22 3.56 0.88
N ASP A 30 -10.39 3.16 0.41
CA ASP A 30 -11.44 2.58 1.22
C ASP A 30 -11.26 1.07 1.20
N LEU A 31 -11.24 0.46 2.39
CA LEU A 31 -11.21 -0.98 2.57
C LEU A 31 -12.54 -1.40 3.18
N VAL A 32 -13.36 -2.09 2.39
CA VAL A 32 -14.66 -2.58 2.85
C VAL A 32 -14.47 -3.97 3.44
N VAL A 33 -15.15 -4.21 4.56
CA VAL A 33 -15.23 -5.53 5.18
C VAL A 33 -16.65 -6.04 4.99
N GLU A 34 -16.79 -7.14 4.24
CA GLU A 34 -18.07 -7.78 3.97
C GLU A 34 -17.95 -9.28 4.25
N ASN A 35 -18.92 -9.82 4.99
CA ASN A 35 -19.06 -11.26 5.27
C ASN A 35 -17.78 -11.93 5.82
N GLY A 36 -17.01 -11.19 6.64
CA GLY A 36 -15.77 -11.69 7.25
C GLY A 36 -14.54 -11.66 6.34
N SER A 37 -14.65 -11.10 5.12
CA SER A 37 -13.53 -10.83 4.23
C SER A 37 -13.28 -9.34 4.11
N ILE A 38 -12.01 -8.94 3.95
CA ILE A 38 -11.61 -7.56 3.68
C ILE A 38 -11.20 -7.42 2.22
N ASP A 39 -11.51 -6.26 1.63
CA ASP A 39 -11.01 -5.91 0.30
C ASP A 39 -9.49 -5.99 0.23
N ARG A 40 -8.98 -6.54 -0.87
CA ARG A 40 -7.53 -6.61 -1.12
C ARG A 40 -7.00 -5.20 -1.40
N ILE A 41 -5.90 -4.84 -0.75
CA ILE A 41 -5.17 -3.61 -1.08
C ILE A 41 -4.48 -3.81 -2.42
N GLN A 42 -4.93 -3.09 -3.44
CA GLN A 42 -4.37 -3.15 -4.79
C GLN A 42 -3.58 -1.89 -5.11
N GLY A 43 -2.34 -2.09 -5.55
CA GLY A 43 -1.46 -1.00 -5.90
C GLY A 43 -0.24 -1.41 -6.70
N VAL A 44 0.50 -0.38 -7.13
CA VAL A 44 1.76 -0.46 -7.86
C VAL A 44 2.76 0.50 -7.19
N LEU A 45 4.01 0.09 -7.12
CA LEU A 45 5.12 0.94 -6.68
C LEU A 45 6.02 1.26 -7.86
N HIS A 46 6.20 2.54 -8.12
CA HIS A 46 7.21 3.04 -9.04
C HIS A 46 8.44 3.47 -8.24
N VAL A 47 9.60 2.95 -8.60
CA VAL A 47 10.87 3.24 -7.92
C VAL A 47 11.95 3.51 -8.94
N GLU A 48 12.76 4.54 -8.72
CA GLU A 48 13.95 4.74 -9.51
C GLU A 48 14.97 3.61 -9.25
N PRO A 49 15.47 2.91 -10.29
CA PRO A 49 16.35 1.74 -10.11
C PRO A 49 17.63 2.01 -9.32
N GLU A 50 18.26 3.17 -9.54
CA GLU A 50 19.45 3.63 -8.82
C GLU A 50 19.20 3.71 -7.31
N TYR A 51 17.95 3.96 -6.89
CA TYR A 51 17.60 4.03 -5.48
C TYR A 51 17.50 2.65 -4.82
N LEU A 52 17.33 1.58 -5.60
CA LEU A 52 17.21 0.20 -5.13
C LEU A 52 18.55 -0.53 -4.98
N GLU A 53 19.65 0.05 -5.46
CA GLU A 53 20.97 -0.56 -5.36
C GLU A 53 21.35 -0.83 -3.91
N ASN A 54 21.65 -2.10 -3.58
CA ASN A 54 21.95 -2.58 -2.23
C ASN A 54 20.86 -2.27 -1.17
N LYS A 55 19.63 -2.00 -1.58
CA LYS A 55 18.50 -1.73 -0.69
C LYS A 55 17.39 -2.76 -0.85
N LYS A 56 16.56 -2.84 0.18
CA LYS A 56 15.35 -3.66 0.19
C LYS A 56 14.13 -2.76 0.30
N LEU A 57 13.09 -3.07 -0.47
CA LEU A 57 11.82 -2.38 -0.42
C LEU A 57 10.81 -3.26 0.30
N TYR A 58 10.12 -2.69 1.29
CA TYR A 58 9.08 -3.35 2.05
C TYR A 58 7.76 -2.59 1.92
N GLY A 59 6.66 -3.33 1.87
CA GLY A 59 5.32 -2.81 2.10
C GLY A 59 4.83 -3.27 3.46
N GLN A 60 4.25 -2.36 4.23
CA GLN A 60 3.67 -2.66 5.53
C GLN A 60 2.27 -2.07 5.63
N VAL A 61 1.34 -2.86 6.18
CA VAL A 61 0.01 -2.41 6.58
C VAL A 61 -0.03 -2.41 8.10
N THR A 62 -0.15 -1.22 8.68
CA THR A 62 -0.21 -1.04 10.14
C THR A 62 -1.58 -0.55 10.54
N LEU A 63 -2.16 -1.16 11.57
CA LEU A 63 -3.32 -0.64 12.27
C LEU A 63 -2.83 0.12 13.50
N THR A 64 -3.20 1.39 13.62
CA THR A 64 -2.84 2.23 14.77
C THR A 64 -4.07 2.52 15.61
N PHE A 65 -4.11 1.98 16.83
CA PHE A 65 -5.11 2.29 17.84
C PHE A 65 -4.68 3.55 18.57
N ARG A 66 -5.34 4.69 18.34
CA ARG A 66 -5.07 5.94 19.05
C ARG A 66 -6.02 6.06 20.25
N TYR A 67 -5.49 6.48 21.39
CA TYR A 67 -6.19 6.71 22.65
C TYR A 67 -6.07 8.20 23.01
N GLY A 68 -7.12 8.78 23.61
CA GLY A 68 -7.13 10.22 23.93
C GLY A 68 -7.33 11.10 22.69
N ARG A 69 -7.11 12.41 22.85
CA ARG A 69 -7.26 13.38 21.73
C ARG A 69 -5.92 13.68 21.05
N GLU A 70 -5.95 14.05 19.77
CA GLU A 70 -4.74 14.37 18.99
C GLU A 70 -3.95 15.56 19.59
N ASP A 71 -4.61 16.50 20.25
CA ASP A 71 -4.00 17.66 20.92
C ASP A 71 -3.44 17.36 22.31
N GLU A 72 -3.75 16.19 22.89
CA GLU A 72 -3.21 15.73 24.18
C GLU A 72 -1.90 14.93 24.04
N GLU A 73 -1.51 14.56 22.82
CA GLU A 73 -0.18 14.02 22.51
C GLU A 73 0.89 15.12 22.62
N VAL A 74 1.29 15.44 23.85
CA VAL A 74 2.34 16.42 24.16
C VAL A 74 3.54 15.74 24.82
N MET A 75 4.72 16.37 24.68
CA MET A 75 5.98 15.96 25.35
C MET A 75 6.56 14.60 24.93
N GLY A 76 6.18 14.06 23.76
CA GLY A 76 6.74 12.81 23.23
C GLY A 76 6.09 11.54 23.78
N LEU A 77 4.97 11.66 24.52
CA LEU A 77 4.12 10.53 24.87
C LEU A 77 3.25 10.17 23.67
N LYS A 78 3.41 8.95 23.14
CA LYS A 78 2.52 8.40 22.12
C LYS A 78 1.38 7.66 22.81
N PHE A 79 0.16 8.15 22.66
CA PHE A 79 -1.04 7.44 23.13
C PHE A 79 -1.58 6.55 22.01
N CYS A 80 -0.73 5.68 21.47
CA CYS A 80 -1.18 4.72 20.49
C CYS A 80 -0.54 3.35 20.70
N ASN A 81 -1.29 2.34 20.29
CA ASN A 81 -0.77 0.99 20.09
C ASN A 81 -0.77 0.69 18.58
N GLU A 82 0.29 0.10 18.08
CA GLU A 82 0.42 -0.26 16.67
C GLU A 82 0.42 -1.78 16.53
N ALA A 83 -0.42 -2.28 15.62
CA ALA A 83 -0.43 -3.67 15.22
C ALA A 83 -0.01 -3.78 13.75
N ILE A 84 1.04 -4.55 13.47
CA ILE A 84 1.45 -4.87 12.11
C ILE A 84 0.51 -5.95 11.57
N MET A 85 -0.36 -5.57 10.64
CA MET A 85 -1.32 -6.48 10.03
C MET A 85 -0.67 -7.31 8.93
N SER A 86 0.24 -6.70 8.17
CA SER A 86 0.99 -7.37 7.10
C SER A 86 2.32 -6.67 6.86
N LEU A 87 3.36 -7.45 6.57
CA LEU A 87 4.69 -6.99 6.19
C LEU A 87 5.20 -7.89 5.06
N ALA A 88 5.54 -7.29 3.92
CA ALA A 88 6.03 -8.02 2.76
C ALA A 88 7.27 -7.34 2.18
N GLN A 89 8.26 -8.14 1.76
CA GLN A 89 9.39 -7.64 0.98
C GLN A 89 8.99 -7.63 -0.50
N ILE A 90 9.01 -6.44 -1.09
CA ILE A 90 8.63 -6.19 -2.48
C ILE A 90 9.85 -6.25 -3.39
N TRP A 91 11.02 -5.82 -2.89
CA TRP A 91 12.29 -5.89 -3.61
C TRP A 91 13.46 -6.25 -2.68
N PRO A 92 14.43 -7.09 -3.12
CA PRO A 92 14.32 -7.98 -4.27
C PRO A 92 13.19 -8.99 -4.05
N LEU A 93 12.58 -9.44 -5.16
CA LEU A 93 11.50 -10.43 -5.12
C LEU A 93 12.04 -11.74 -4.51
N HIS A 94 11.49 -12.17 -3.37
CA HIS A 94 11.79 -13.49 -2.83
C HIS A 94 10.97 -14.57 -3.57
N CYS A 95 11.61 -15.70 -3.87
CA CYS A 95 11.09 -16.78 -4.71
C CYS A 95 9.82 -17.49 -4.19
N ASN A 96 9.37 -17.24 -2.97
CA ASN A 96 8.21 -17.89 -2.35
C ASN A 96 6.93 -17.03 -2.38
N HIS A 97 6.90 -15.94 -3.15
CA HIS A 97 5.65 -15.19 -3.33
C HIS A 97 4.91 -15.74 -4.54
N ASP A 98 3.85 -16.52 -4.30
CA ASP A 98 2.89 -16.89 -5.34
C ASP A 98 2.38 -15.62 -6.00
N ARG A 99 2.76 -15.41 -7.26
CA ARG A 99 2.32 -14.25 -8.03
C ARG A 99 0.87 -14.48 -8.44
N GLU A 100 -0.03 -13.86 -7.69
CA GLU A 100 -1.42 -13.67 -8.12
C GLU A 100 -1.44 -12.97 -9.49
N PRO A 101 -2.42 -13.27 -10.34
CA PRO A 101 -2.54 -12.63 -11.65
C PRO A 101 -2.68 -11.11 -11.49
N ASN A 102 -1.99 -10.37 -12.36
CA ASN A 102 -2.04 -8.91 -12.36
C ASN A 102 -3.47 -8.40 -12.49
N THR A 103 -3.85 -7.45 -11.65
CA THR A 103 -5.14 -6.77 -11.74
C THR A 103 -5.14 -5.78 -12.90
N PRO A 104 -6.31 -5.30 -13.40
CA PRO A 104 -6.37 -4.30 -14.47
C PRO A 104 -5.52 -3.03 -14.24
N LEU A 105 -5.33 -2.61 -12.97
CA LEU A 105 -4.42 -1.50 -12.61
C LEU A 105 -2.95 -1.84 -12.88
N GLN A 106 -2.57 -3.11 -12.79
CA GLN A 106 -1.19 -3.62 -12.81
C GLN A 106 -0.74 -4.11 -14.19
N VAL A 107 -1.62 -4.25 -15.18
CA VAL A 107 -1.29 -4.82 -16.51
C VAL A 107 -0.61 -3.82 -17.47
N ASN A 108 -0.63 -2.53 -17.15
CA ASN A 108 -0.16 -1.44 -18.02
C ASN A 108 0.95 -0.57 -17.39
N CYS A 109 1.70 -1.10 -16.42
CA CYS A 109 2.81 -0.40 -15.76
C CYS A 109 4.16 -0.92 -16.24
#